data_AF-A0A1G7VY56-F1
#
_entry.id   AF-A0A1G7VY56-F1
#
_cell.length_a   1.000
_cell.length_b   1.000
_cell.length_c   1.000
_cell.angle_alpha   90.00
_cell.angle_beta   90.00
_cell.angle_gamma   90.00
#
_symmetry.space_group_name_H-M   'P 1'
#
loop_
_entity.id
_entity.type
_entity.pdbx_description
1 polymer ?
#
loop_
_entity_poly.entity_id
_entity_poly.type
_entity_poly.pdbx_seq_one_letter_code
_entity_poly.pdbx_strand_id
1 'polypeptide(L)'
;MESMEQLIELEIAVFQLRMGFSRADSCVDWAVERLRLDEEGDDLEVVLLASARGRDEVLPLADVIIERYRGVQRLPEQFLAGKYIVELRAAYLAGRESVSSLDAIFTRLYPALDYPDWLVMLSRNCEYATDVANFEQPFEDEFRYIAGLWTQAESLAAFEGVYRRETSNGHDIR
;
A
#
# COMPACT_ATOMS: atom_id res chain seq x y z
N MET A 1 -19.16 10.13 3.28
CA MET A 1 -17.75 10.25 3.69
C MET A 1 -17.13 8.86 3.74
N GLU A 2 -17.83 7.87 4.30
CA GLU A 2 -17.47 6.43 4.25
C GLU A 2 -17.20 5.88 2.83
N SER A 3 -17.96 6.31 1.80
CA SER A 3 -17.76 5.80 0.43
C SER A 3 -16.39 6.12 -0.18
N MET A 4 -15.72 7.19 0.26
CA MET A 4 -14.44 7.61 -0.31
C MET A 4 -13.24 6.93 0.37
N GLU A 5 -13.36 6.61 1.65
CA GLU A 5 -12.37 5.78 2.38
C GLU A 5 -12.42 4.34 1.87
N GLN A 6 -13.62 3.78 1.71
CA GLN A 6 -13.78 2.45 1.13
C GLN A 6 -13.25 2.39 -0.32
N LEU A 7 -13.40 3.46 -1.12
CA LEU A 7 -12.82 3.47 -2.46
C LEU A 7 -11.28 3.44 -2.44
N ILE A 8 -10.66 4.09 -1.44
CA ILE A 8 -9.21 4.02 -1.24
C ILE A 8 -8.78 2.58 -0.95
N GLU A 9 -9.54 1.83 -0.15
CA GLU A 9 -9.26 0.42 0.14
C GLU A 9 -9.26 -0.43 -1.14
N LEU A 10 -10.23 -0.21 -2.04
CA LEU A 10 -10.26 -0.89 -3.34
C LEU A 10 -9.06 -0.50 -4.22
N GLU A 11 -8.70 0.78 -4.28
CA GLU A 11 -7.53 1.24 -5.04
C GLU A 11 -6.21 0.65 -4.49
N ILE A 12 -6.08 0.52 -3.16
CA ILE A 12 -4.95 -0.14 -2.51
C ILE A 12 -4.93 -1.64 -2.88
N ALA A 13 -6.07 -2.34 -2.81
CA ALA A 13 -6.16 -3.75 -3.17
C ALA A 13 -5.80 -3.98 -4.66
N VAL A 14 -6.27 -3.12 -5.57
CA VAL A 14 -5.92 -3.15 -6.99
C VAL A 14 -4.43 -2.89 -7.20
N PHE A 15 -3.86 -1.90 -6.50
CA PHE A 15 -2.43 -1.62 -6.55
C PHE A 15 -1.60 -2.84 -6.14
N GLN A 16 -1.90 -3.43 -4.99
CA GLN A 16 -1.22 -4.64 -4.50
C GLN A 16 -1.38 -5.82 -5.48
N LEU A 17 -2.57 -6.00 -6.05
CA LEU A 17 -2.83 -7.07 -7.01
C LEU A 17 -2.03 -6.88 -8.30
N ARG A 18 -1.97 -5.65 -8.83
CA ARG A 18 -1.17 -5.30 -10.02
C ARG A 18 0.30 -5.58 -9.80
N MET A 19 0.80 -5.19 -8.64
CA MET A 19 2.18 -5.42 -8.20
C MET A 19 2.46 -6.89 -7.85
N GLY A 20 1.44 -7.74 -7.75
CA GLY A 20 1.58 -9.14 -7.39
C GLY A 20 2.03 -9.34 -5.93
N PHE A 21 1.58 -8.45 -5.05
CA PHE A 21 1.76 -8.55 -3.60
C PHE A 21 0.56 -9.17 -2.89
N SER A 22 -0.63 -9.08 -3.50
CA SER A 22 -1.86 -9.67 -2.97
C SER A 22 -2.54 -10.60 -3.98
N ARG A 23 -3.50 -11.38 -3.48
CA ARG A 23 -4.41 -12.18 -4.31
C ARG A 23 -5.63 -11.35 -4.69
N ALA A 24 -6.31 -11.81 -5.73
CA ALA A 24 -7.54 -11.18 -6.22
C ALA A 24 -8.63 -11.08 -5.13
N ASP A 25 -8.59 -11.98 -4.15
CA ASP A 25 -9.54 -12.11 -3.06
C ASP A 25 -9.75 -10.79 -2.29
N SER A 26 -8.73 -9.93 -2.10
CA SER A 26 -8.89 -8.66 -1.39
C SER A 26 -9.85 -7.68 -2.09
N CYS A 27 -9.88 -7.66 -3.42
CA CYS A 27 -10.85 -6.84 -4.17
C CYS A 27 -12.25 -7.45 -4.11
N VAL A 28 -12.34 -8.79 -4.07
CA VAL A 28 -13.61 -9.52 -3.94
C VAL A 28 -14.22 -9.29 -2.56
N ASP A 29 -13.41 -9.38 -1.50
CA ASP A 29 -13.83 -9.17 -0.11
C ASP A 29 -14.38 -7.75 0.08
N TRP A 30 -13.74 -6.75 -0.53
CA TRP A 30 -14.25 -5.38 -0.58
C TRP A 30 -15.66 -5.31 -1.18
N ALA A 31 -15.87 -5.94 -2.33
CA ALA A 31 -17.18 -5.93 -3.00
C ALA A 31 -18.25 -6.69 -2.19
N VAL A 32 -17.89 -7.84 -1.61
CA VAL A 32 -18.79 -8.61 -0.73
C VAL A 32 -19.21 -7.78 0.47
N GLU A 33 -18.30 -7.05 1.10
CA GLU A 33 -18.63 -6.22 2.26
C GLU A 33 -19.56 -5.07 1.87
N ARG A 34 -19.33 -4.40 0.73
CA ARG A 34 -20.23 -3.34 0.22
C ARG A 34 -21.65 -3.85 -0.02
N LEU A 35 -21.80 -5.05 -0.59
CA LEU A 35 -23.11 -5.69 -0.77
C LEU A 35 -23.74 -6.08 0.56
N ARG A 36 -22.94 -6.57 1.52
CA ARG A 36 -23.43 -6.95 2.86
C ARG A 36 -24.00 -5.76 3.62
N LEU A 37 -23.42 -4.57 3.44
CA LEU A 37 -23.86 -3.33 4.06
C LEU A 37 -25.05 -2.67 3.33
N ASP A 38 -25.52 -3.23 2.21
CA ASP A 38 -26.59 -2.69 1.36
C ASP A 38 -26.29 -1.26 0.84
N GLU A 39 -25.00 -0.93 0.70
CA GLU A 39 -24.55 0.42 0.33
C GLU A 39 -24.56 0.67 -1.18
N GLU A 40 -24.63 -0.40 -1.99
CA GLU A 40 -24.51 -0.37 -3.46
C GLU A 40 -25.79 -0.83 -4.19
N GLY A 41 -26.78 -1.38 -3.47
CA GLY A 41 -28.00 -1.93 -4.05
C GLY A 41 -27.73 -2.93 -5.18
N ASP A 42 -28.22 -2.61 -6.38
CA ASP A 42 -28.07 -3.41 -7.61
C ASP A 42 -26.89 -2.97 -8.50
N ASP A 43 -25.82 -2.37 -7.95
CA ASP A 43 -24.63 -2.04 -8.76
C ASP A 43 -24.03 -3.32 -9.37
N LEU A 44 -24.26 -3.49 -10.66
CA LEU A 44 -23.93 -4.70 -11.40
C LEU A 44 -22.43 -4.97 -11.36
N GLU A 45 -21.59 -3.95 -11.44
CA GLU A 45 -20.15 -4.11 -11.43
C GLU A 45 -19.64 -4.55 -10.05
N VAL A 46 -20.23 -4.04 -8.96
CA VAL A 46 -19.92 -4.51 -7.60
C VAL A 46 -20.37 -5.97 -7.42
N VAL A 47 -21.57 -6.33 -7.90
CA VAL A 47 -22.06 -7.72 -7.89
C VAL A 47 -21.14 -8.65 -8.67
N LEU A 48 -20.71 -8.23 -9.87
CA LEU A 48 -19.79 -9.00 -10.70
C LEU A 48 -18.43 -9.14 -10.01
N LEU A 49 -17.90 -8.08 -9.42
CA LEU A 49 -16.63 -8.12 -8.70
C LEU A 49 -16.67 -9.07 -7.50
N ALA A 50 -17.78 -9.10 -6.74
CA ALA A 50 -17.97 -10.04 -5.63
C ALA A 50 -17.97 -11.52 -6.07
N SER A 51 -18.26 -11.78 -7.35
CA SER A 51 -18.25 -13.13 -7.93
C SER A 51 -16.98 -13.47 -8.72
N ALA A 52 -16.14 -12.47 -9.02
CA ALA A 52 -15.00 -12.60 -9.90
C ALA A 52 -13.95 -13.60 -9.38
N ARG A 53 -13.19 -14.18 -10.30
CA ARG A 53 -12.15 -15.16 -10.01
C ARG A 53 -10.83 -14.80 -10.67
N GLY A 54 -9.82 -14.65 -9.83
CA GLY A 54 -8.47 -14.38 -10.28
C GLY A 54 -8.28 -12.97 -10.83
N ARG A 55 -7.03 -12.69 -11.20
CA ARG A 55 -6.57 -11.35 -11.55
C ARG A 55 -7.26 -10.78 -12.79
N ASP A 56 -7.46 -11.61 -13.81
CA ASP A 56 -7.92 -11.17 -15.13
C ASP A 56 -9.39 -10.76 -15.15
N GLU A 57 -10.21 -11.30 -14.25
CA GLU A 57 -11.59 -10.87 -14.06
C GLU A 57 -11.70 -9.70 -13.08
N VAL A 58 -10.91 -9.72 -12.00
CA VAL A 58 -10.98 -8.70 -10.93
C VAL A 58 -10.50 -7.33 -11.41
N LEU A 59 -9.36 -7.26 -12.11
CA LEU A 59 -8.77 -5.96 -12.46
C LEU A 59 -9.68 -5.11 -13.35
N PRO A 60 -10.26 -5.62 -14.46
CA PRO A 60 -11.14 -4.82 -15.30
C PRO A 60 -12.38 -4.31 -14.54
N LEU A 61 -12.98 -5.15 -13.69
CA LEU A 61 -14.16 -4.79 -12.91
C LEU A 61 -13.85 -3.72 -11.87
N ALA A 62 -12.77 -3.90 -11.10
CA ALA A 62 -12.34 -2.93 -10.11
C ALA A 62 -11.96 -1.59 -10.78
N ASP A 63 -11.33 -1.63 -11.96
CA ASP A 63 -11.00 -0.41 -12.71
C ASP A 63 -12.25 0.36 -13.14
N VAL A 64 -13.28 -0.32 -13.63
CA VAL A 64 -14.55 0.32 -14.01
C VAL A 64 -15.22 0.96 -12.79
N ILE A 65 -15.24 0.27 -11.65
CA ILE A 65 -15.81 0.80 -10.39
C ILE A 65 -15.05 2.05 -9.95
N ILE A 66 -13.71 1.99 -9.90
CA ILE A 66 -12.90 3.14 -9.48
C ILE A 66 -13.06 4.31 -10.43
N GLU A 67 -13.08 4.08 -11.75
CA GLU A 67 -13.30 5.14 -12.74
C GLU A 67 -14.68 5.77 -12.61
N ARG A 68 -15.72 5.00 -12.31
CA ARG A 68 -17.07 5.53 -12.07
C ARG A 68 -17.10 6.46 -10.86
N TYR A 69 -16.47 6.07 -9.77
CA TYR A 69 -16.53 6.82 -8.51
C TYR A 69 -15.57 8.01 -8.45
N ARG A 70 -14.38 7.90 -9.03
CA ARG A 70 -13.33 8.94 -8.96
C ARG A 70 -13.10 9.67 -10.29
N GLY A 71 -13.67 9.18 -11.39
CA GLY A 71 -13.38 9.67 -12.73
C GLY A 71 -11.95 9.34 -13.15
N VAL A 72 -11.39 10.23 -13.99
CA VAL A 72 -10.04 10.08 -14.57
C VAL A 72 -8.93 10.35 -13.54
N GLN A 73 -9.25 10.96 -12.40
CA GLN A 73 -8.25 11.34 -11.38
C GLN A 73 -7.95 10.17 -10.44
N ARG A 74 -7.09 9.23 -10.88
CA ARG A 74 -6.60 8.15 -10.01
C ARG A 74 -5.70 8.68 -8.90
N LEU A 75 -5.67 7.98 -7.76
CA LEU A 75 -4.69 8.28 -6.72
C LEU A 75 -3.27 8.03 -7.23
N PRO A 76 -2.28 8.86 -6.87
CA PRO A 76 -0.90 8.63 -7.22
C PRO A 76 -0.40 7.28 -6.68
N GLU A 77 0.34 6.51 -7.48
CA GLU A 77 0.84 5.19 -7.05
C GLU A 77 1.71 5.28 -5.79
N GLN A 78 2.49 6.35 -5.63
CA GLN A 78 3.26 6.58 -4.39
C GLN A 78 2.37 6.74 -3.17
N PHE A 79 1.17 7.32 -3.30
CA PHE A 79 0.22 7.43 -2.20
C PHE A 79 -0.33 6.05 -1.82
N LEU A 80 -0.72 5.24 -2.81
CA LEU A 80 -1.20 3.86 -2.60
C LEU A 80 -0.11 2.98 -1.97
N ALA A 81 1.11 3.09 -2.47
CA ALA A 81 2.28 2.44 -1.90
C ALA A 81 2.52 2.87 -0.45
N GLY A 82 2.42 4.17 -0.16
CA GLY A 82 2.54 4.71 1.19
C GLY A 82 1.53 4.11 2.17
N LYS A 83 0.27 3.97 1.76
CA LYS A 83 -0.75 3.28 2.56
C LYS A 83 -0.44 1.78 2.73
N TYR A 84 0.06 1.14 1.69
CA TYR A 84 0.53 -0.24 1.79
C TYR A 84 1.72 -0.41 2.76
N ILE A 85 2.65 0.56 2.84
CA ILE A 85 3.73 0.55 3.86
C ILE A 85 3.15 0.54 5.28
N VAL A 86 2.04 1.22 5.53
CA VAL A 86 1.36 1.21 6.84
C VAL A 86 0.82 -0.19 7.16
N GLU A 87 0.18 -0.85 6.19
CA GLU A 87 -0.31 -2.22 6.34
C GLU A 87 0.83 -3.21 6.58
N LEU A 88 1.94 -3.08 5.83
CA LEU A 88 3.15 -3.89 6.02
C LEU A 88 3.74 -3.70 7.41
N ARG A 89 3.75 -2.47 7.94
CA ARG A 89 4.24 -2.22 9.31
C ARG A 89 3.40 -2.95 10.34
N ALA A 90 2.07 -2.91 10.20
CA ALA A 90 1.16 -3.62 11.08
C ALA A 90 1.32 -5.15 10.96
N ALA A 91 1.48 -5.67 9.74
CA ALA A 91 1.72 -7.09 9.50
C ALA A 91 3.06 -7.57 10.09
N TYR A 92 4.12 -6.75 9.96
CA TYR A 92 5.42 -6.99 10.56
C TYR A 92 5.36 -7.02 12.09
N LEU A 93 4.70 -6.04 12.72
CA LEU A 93 4.47 -6.04 14.18
C LEU A 93 3.66 -7.25 14.66
N ALA A 94 2.75 -7.76 13.83
CA ALA A 94 1.97 -8.95 14.11
C ALA A 94 2.72 -10.26 13.79
N GLY A 95 3.97 -10.20 13.33
CA GLY A 95 4.78 -11.36 12.95
C GLY A 95 4.31 -12.08 11.68
N ARG A 96 3.45 -11.45 10.88
CA ARG A 96 3.01 -11.98 9.57
C ARG A 96 3.99 -11.67 8.46
N GLU A 97 4.71 -10.56 8.58
CA GLU A 97 5.83 -10.20 7.71
C GLU A 97 7.14 -10.32 8.49
N SER A 98 8.22 -10.57 7.78
CA SER A 98 9.60 -10.65 8.27
C SER A 98 10.46 -9.63 7.54
N VAL A 99 11.65 -9.32 8.06
CA VAL A 99 12.61 -8.43 7.37
C VAL A 99 12.90 -8.94 5.95
N SER A 100 13.07 -10.26 5.77
CA SER A 100 13.34 -10.85 4.46
C SER A 100 12.16 -10.74 3.47
N SER A 101 10.92 -10.90 3.94
CA SER A 101 9.76 -10.71 3.05
C SER A 101 9.52 -9.24 2.71
N LEU A 102 9.79 -8.33 3.66
CA LEU A 102 9.73 -6.88 3.42
C LEU A 102 10.80 -6.42 2.44
N ASP A 103 12.03 -6.92 2.54
CA ASP A 103 13.10 -6.62 1.60
C ASP A 103 12.70 -6.99 0.16
N ALA A 104 12.15 -8.20 -0.03
CA ALA A 104 11.66 -8.64 -1.34
C ALA A 104 10.55 -7.72 -1.89
N ILE A 105 9.69 -7.19 -1.02
CA ILE A 105 8.63 -6.25 -1.40
C ILE A 105 9.23 -4.88 -1.75
N PHE A 106 10.07 -4.32 -0.89
CA PHE A 106 10.68 -3.00 -1.09
C PHE A 106 11.59 -2.96 -2.31
N THR A 107 12.38 -4.02 -2.55
CA THR A 107 13.21 -4.19 -3.75
C THR A 107 12.39 -4.12 -5.04
N ARG A 108 11.15 -4.64 -5.03
CA ARG A 108 10.25 -4.57 -6.19
C ARG A 108 9.52 -3.23 -6.29
N LEU A 109 9.13 -2.67 -5.15
CA LEU A 109 8.36 -1.44 -5.06
C LEU A 109 9.19 -0.21 -5.47
N TYR A 110 10.45 -0.16 -5.05
CA TYR A 110 11.32 1.00 -5.24
C TYR A 110 11.52 1.42 -6.71
N PRO A 111 11.91 0.53 -7.65
CA PRO A 111 12.00 0.89 -9.06
C PRO A 111 10.62 1.09 -9.72
N ALA A 112 9.58 0.40 -9.25
CA ALA A 112 8.24 0.54 -9.81
C ALA A 112 7.63 1.93 -9.55
N LEU A 113 8.05 2.59 -8.48
CA LEU A 113 7.63 3.95 -8.12
C LEU A 113 8.56 5.06 -8.64
N ASP A 114 9.48 4.72 -9.55
CA ASP A 114 10.51 5.62 -10.08
C ASP A 114 11.44 6.19 -8.99
N TYR A 115 11.89 5.30 -8.09
CA TYR A 115 12.93 5.58 -7.10
C TYR A 115 12.64 6.77 -6.16
N PRO A 116 11.51 6.78 -5.43
CA PRO A 116 11.16 7.92 -4.60
C PRO A 116 12.12 8.07 -3.42
N ASP A 117 12.55 9.30 -3.16
CA ASP A 117 13.54 9.64 -2.11
C ASP A 117 13.17 9.06 -0.73
N TRP A 118 11.88 9.03 -0.39
CA TRP A 118 11.40 8.57 0.91
C TRP A 118 11.52 7.06 1.13
N LEU A 119 11.67 6.27 0.05
CA LEU A 119 11.77 4.81 0.13
C LEU A 119 13.24 4.32 0.13
N VAL A 120 14.19 5.21 -0.18
CA VAL A 120 15.63 4.91 -0.29
C VAL A 120 16.15 4.31 1.01
N MET A 121 16.04 5.05 2.11
CA MET A 121 16.60 4.65 3.40
C MET A 121 15.87 3.43 3.97
N LEU A 122 14.55 3.38 3.82
CA LEU A 122 13.77 2.23 4.25
C LEU A 122 14.19 0.94 3.54
N SER A 123 14.32 0.98 2.20
CA SER A 123 14.73 -0.19 1.41
C SER A 123 16.14 -0.62 1.76
N ARG A 124 17.10 0.32 1.79
CA ARG A 124 18.50 0.04 2.11
C ARG A 124 18.67 -0.55 3.52
N ASN A 125 18.04 0.05 4.52
CA ASN A 125 18.15 -0.44 5.90
C ASN A 125 17.49 -1.82 6.03
N CYS A 126 16.38 -2.06 5.33
CA CYS A 126 15.72 -3.37 5.32
C CYS A 126 16.60 -4.45 4.69
N GLU A 127 17.21 -4.16 3.54
CA GLU A 127 18.16 -5.05 2.85
C GLU A 127 19.27 -5.48 3.81
N TYR A 128 19.98 -4.52 4.43
CA TYR A 128 21.06 -4.85 5.36
C TYR A 128 20.59 -5.49 6.66
N ALA A 129 19.38 -5.21 7.13
CA ALA A 129 18.85 -5.86 8.32
C ALA A 129 18.59 -7.37 8.11
N THR A 130 18.63 -7.87 6.86
CA THR A 130 18.52 -9.32 6.58
C THR A 130 19.75 -10.11 7.04
N ASP A 131 20.94 -9.49 7.03
CA ASP A 131 22.22 -10.18 7.25
C ASP A 131 23.23 -9.44 8.15
N VAL A 132 22.97 -8.16 8.47
CA VAL A 132 23.81 -7.33 9.35
C VAL A 132 23.02 -6.86 10.57
N ALA A 133 23.28 -7.47 11.73
CA ALA A 133 22.57 -7.17 12.99
C ALA A 133 22.59 -5.68 13.39
N ASN A 134 23.63 -4.92 13.04
CA ASN A 134 23.70 -3.49 13.34
C ASN A 134 22.66 -2.65 12.58
N PHE A 135 22.03 -3.19 11.54
CA PHE A 135 20.95 -2.54 10.80
C PHE A 135 19.55 -2.84 11.33
N GLU A 136 19.38 -3.76 12.30
CA GLU A 136 18.06 -4.06 12.89
C GLU A 136 17.40 -2.79 13.45
N GLN A 137 18.10 -2.04 14.30
CA GLN A 137 17.57 -0.81 14.91
C GLN A 137 17.40 0.33 13.89
N PRO A 138 18.40 0.63 13.01
CA PRO A 138 18.23 1.52 11.85
C PRO A 138 16.98 1.25 11.01
N PHE A 139 16.70 -0.03 10.72
CA PHE A 139 15.51 -0.43 9.98
C PHE A 139 14.23 -0.17 10.78
N GLU A 140 14.19 -0.55 12.06
CA GLU A 140 13.02 -0.33 12.92
C GLU A 140 12.65 1.15 13.05
N ASP A 141 13.64 2.02 13.17
CA ASP A 141 13.45 3.46 13.32
C ASP A 141 12.96 4.09 12.01
N GLU A 142 13.56 3.73 10.87
CA GLU A 142 13.14 4.22 9.57
C GLU A 142 11.74 3.71 9.19
N PHE A 143 11.45 2.42 9.43
CA PHE A 143 10.14 1.86 9.11
C PHE A 143 9.05 2.49 9.98
N ARG A 144 9.33 2.75 11.27
CA ARG A 144 8.41 3.50 12.14
C ARG A 144 8.19 4.93 11.64
N TYR A 145 9.25 5.61 11.23
CA TYR A 145 9.17 6.99 10.74
C TYR A 145 8.32 7.10 9.47
N ILE A 146 8.66 6.34 8.43
CA ILE A 146 7.95 6.37 7.15
C ILE A 146 6.50 5.93 7.29
N ALA A 147 6.23 4.82 7.98
CA ALA A 147 4.86 4.36 8.21
C ALA A 147 4.05 5.37 9.05
N GLY A 148 4.69 6.02 10.03
CA GLY A 148 4.06 7.06 10.86
C GLY A 148 3.64 8.29 10.06
N LEU A 149 4.46 8.71 9.10
CA LEU A 149 4.11 9.81 8.18
C LEU A 149 2.97 9.41 7.23
N TRP A 150 3.05 8.23 6.62
CA TRP A 150 2.01 7.75 5.71
C TRP A 150 0.67 7.47 6.38
N THR A 151 0.68 7.11 7.65
CA THR A 151 -0.55 6.97 8.46
C THR A 151 -1.33 8.29 8.50
N GLN A 152 -0.63 9.42 8.68
CA GLN A 152 -1.23 10.75 8.82
C GLN A 152 -1.49 11.44 7.47
N ALA A 153 -0.77 11.06 6.41
CA ALA A 153 -0.87 11.72 5.13
C ALA A 153 -2.19 11.39 4.42
N GLU A 154 -2.96 12.42 4.06
CA GLU A 154 -4.19 12.30 3.26
C GLU A 154 -3.93 12.41 1.75
N SER A 155 -2.70 12.75 1.36
CA SER A 155 -2.25 12.82 -0.05
C SER A 155 -0.73 12.70 -0.15
N LEU A 156 -0.21 12.48 -1.36
CA LEU A 156 1.23 12.52 -1.64
C LEU A 156 1.83 13.89 -1.27
N ALA A 157 1.17 14.99 -1.64
CA ALA A 157 1.63 16.34 -1.32
C ALA A 157 1.68 16.61 0.19
N ALA A 158 0.72 16.08 0.96
CA ALA A 158 0.73 16.19 2.41
C ALA A 158 1.93 15.44 3.02
N PHE A 159 2.23 14.24 2.51
CA PHE A 159 3.41 13.48 2.90
C PHE A 159 4.70 14.23 2.58
N GLU A 160 4.86 14.71 1.33
CA GLU A 160 6.04 15.45 0.88
C GLU A 160 6.27 16.74 1.68
N GLY A 161 5.19 17.40 2.12
CA GLY A 161 5.27 18.60 2.96
C GLY A 161 5.88 18.35 4.34
N VAL A 162 5.75 17.14 4.89
CA VAL A 162 6.24 16.78 6.24
C VAL A 162 7.48 15.88 6.22
N TYR A 163 7.70 15.13 5.14
CA TYR A 163 8.87 14.27 5.00
C TYR A 163 10.17 15.11 5.05
N ARG A 164 11.16 14.62 5.80
CA ARG A 164 12.48 15.25 5.92
C ARG A 164 13.54 14.20 5.71
N ARG A 165 14.29 14.34 4.61
CA ARG A 165 15.39 13.44 4.26
C ARG A 165 16.47 13.42 5.35
N GLU A 166 16.67 14.54 6.04
CA GLU A 166 17.61 14.66 7.15
C GLU A 166 17.27 13.71 8.31
N THR A 167 15.97 13.50 8.57
CA THR A 167 15.51 12.55 9.58
C THR A 167 15.81 11.12 9.15
N SER A 168 15.47 10.74 7.91
CA SER A 168 15.80 9.41 7.37
C SER A 168 17.31 9.13 7.37
N ASN A 169 18.14 10.10 7.00
CA ASN A 169 19.60 9.97 7.07
C ASN A 169 20.09 9.76 8.51
N GLY A 170 19.37 10.29 9.50
CA GLY A 170 19.66 10.10 10.92
C GLY A 170 19.40 8.67 11.43
N HIS A 171 18.68 7.85 10.65
CA HIS A 171 18.44 6.44 10.92
C HIS A 171 19.45 5.52 10.21
N ASP A 172 20.58 6.03 9.74
CA ASP A 172 21.71 5.20 9.28
C ASP A 172 22.59 4.78 10.47
N ILE A 173 23.47 3.79 10.24
CA ILE A 173 24.53 3.45 11.19
C ILE A 173 25.50 4.64 11.30
N ARG A 174 25.88 4.95 12.54
CA ARG A 174 26.91 5.96 12.87
C ARG A 174 28.29 5.34 13.03
#